data_AF-A0A830DL26-F1
#
_entry.id   AF-A0A830DL26-F1
#
_cell.length_a   1.000
_cell.length_b   1.000
_cell.length_c   1.000
_cell.angle_alpha   90.00
_cell.angle_beta   90.00
_cell.angle_gamma   90.00
#
_symmetry.space_group_name_H-M   'P 1'
#
loop_
_entity.id
_entity.type
_entity.pdbx_description
1 polymer ?
#
loop_
_entity_poly.entity_id
_entity_poly.type
_entity_poly.pdbx_seq_one_letter_code
_entity_poly.pdbx_strand_id
1 'polypeptide(L)'
;MYAWSAWSRLLWIPAIVNRLYHSIRDFYEGMNMRINQQIPMLLVERHALNEAIEGEKHGFHHMPETRGLCLSEEQTVTSVNSSVLKRPRIERAGLVGIRTQPQKLIRKCEVTAILVLYGLPRLLTGAILAHELMHGWLRLNGYRNLAPEVEEGICQVLSSHVARLEVLPETRHMPFHVIGFEEYAVHLILVISLVVVQERR
;
A
#
# COMPACT_ATOMS: atom_id res chain seq x y z
N MET A 1 -34.28 12.68 13.16
CA MET A 1 -33.24 13.72 13.21
C MET A 1 -31.92 13.03 13.49
N TYR A 2 -31.07 12.93 12.46
CA TYR A 2 -29.87 12.10 12.41
C TYR A 2 -28.77 12.66 13.32
N ALA A 3 -28.53 12.03 14.48
CA ALA A 3 -27.33 12.27 15.28
C ALA A 3 -26.15 11.46 14.70
N TRP A 4 -25.77 11.80 13.46
CA TRP A 4 -24.51 11.37 12.84
C TRP A 4 -23.41 12.37 13.20
N SER A 5 -23.13 12.54 14.48
CA SER A 5 -22.11 13.50 14.94
C SER A 5 -21.23 12.89 16.02
N ALA A 6 -19.94 12.84 15.70
CA ALA A 6 -18.78 12.79 16.61
C ALA A 6 -18.05 11.46 16.90
N TRP A 7 -18.54 10.28 16.48
CA TRP A 7 -17.82 9.01 16.73
C TRP A 7 -17.00 8.44 15.57
N SER A 8 -17.00 9.09 14.40
CA SER A 8 -16.28 8.62 13.20
C SER A 8 -14.80 9.04 13.11
N ARG A 9 -14.20 9.59 14.17
CA ARG A 9 -12.85 10.21 14.10
C ARG A 9 -11.65 9.47 14.71
N LEU A 10 -11.77 8.31 15.36
CA LEU A 10 -10.61 7.83 16.15
C LEU A 10 -10.28 6.33 16.14
N LEU A 11 -10.90 5.51 15.28
CA LEU A 11 -10.44 4.13 15.08
C LEU A 11 -10.36 3.85 13.58
N TRP A 12 -9.14 3.92 13.03
CA TRP A 12 -8.81 3.36 11.73
C TRP A 12 -9.02 1.84 11.78
N ILE A 13 -10.14 1.38 11.22
CA ILE A 13 -10.49 -0.04 11.17
C ILE A 13 -9.69 -0.67 10.01
N PRO A 14 -8.97 -1.79 10.20
CA PRO A 14 -8.29 -2.54 9.13
C PRO A 14 -9.12 -2.75 7.86
N ALA A 15 -10.45 -2.87 7.99
CA ALA A 15 -11.40 -2.95 6.89
C ALA A 15 -11.36 -1.74 5.93
N ILE A 16 -11.11 -0.52 6.44
CA ILE A 16 -11.00 0.70 5.61
C ILE A 16 -9.73 0.66 4.77
N VAL A 17 -8.62 0.22 5.37
CA VAL A 17 -7.33 0.10 4.67
C VAL A 17 -7.41 -0.98 3.62
N ASN A 18 -8.09 -2.09 3.92
CA ASN A 18 -8.32 -3.15 2.95
C ASN A 18 -9.13 -2.63 1.74
N ARG A 19 -10.17 -1.81 1.97
CA ARG A 19 -10.90 -1.15 0.86
C ARG A 19 -10.00 -0.22 0.05
N LEU A 20 -9.16 0.58 0.70
CA LEU A 20 -8.20 1.45 0.02
C LEU A 20 -7.20 0.64 -0.82
N TYR A 21 -6.69 -0.47 -0.29
CA TYR A 21 -5.81 -1.39 -1.01
C TYR A 21 -6.46 -1.93 -2.28
N HIS A 22 -7.70 -2.39 -2.22
CA HIS A 22 -8.43 -2.85 -3.41
C HIS A 22 -8.65 -1.71 -4.42
N SER A 23 -9.04 -0.52 -3.95
CA SER A 23 -9.17 0.68 -4.79
C SER A 23 -7.90 0.98 -5.58
N ILE A 24 -6.73 0.85 -4.95
CA ILE A 24 -5.44 1.10 -5.59
C ILE A 24 -5.13 -0.03 -6.59
N ARG A 25 -5.46 -1.29 -6.28
CA ARG A 25 -5.31 -2.38 -7.27
C ARG A 25 -6.16 -2.15 -8.51
N ASP A 26 -7.38 -1.65 -8.34
CA ASP A 26 -8.26 -1.30 -9.46
C ASP A 26 -7.67 -0.15 -10.29
N PHE A 27 -6.99 0.81 -9.64
CA PHE A 27 -6.22 1.84 -10.33
C PHE A 27 -5.08 1.25 -11.18
N TYR A 28 -4.31 0.31 -10.62
CA TYR A 28 -3.28 -0.42 -11.38
C TYR A 28 -3.86 -1.18 -12.57
N GLU A 29 -5.02 -1.84 -12.40
CA GLU A 29 -5.72 -2.51 -13.49
C GLU A 29 -6.19 -1.52 -14.56
N GLY A 30 -6.72 -0.36 -14.17
CA GLY A 30 -7.12 0.72 -15.08
C GLY A 30 -5.97 1.28 -15.92
N MET A 31 -4.74 1.28 -15.39
CA MET A 31 -3.52 1.65 -16.12
C MET A 31 -2.94 0.51 -16.98
N ASN A 32 -3.65 -0.61 -17.15
CA ASN A 32 -3.14 -1.81 -17.80
C ASN A 32 -1.89 -2.40 -17.12
N MET A 33 -1.73 -2.14 -15.82
CA MET A 33 -0.63 -2.60 -14.96
C MET A 33 -1.16 -3.58 -13.92
N ARG A 34 -1.97 -4.55 -14.36
CA ARG A 34 -2.66 -5.47 -13.45
C ARG A 34 -1.68 -6.29 -12.60
N ILE A 35 -1.86 -6.23 -11.29
CA ILE A 35 -1.12 -7.06 -10.33
C ILE A 35 -1.92 -8.35 -10.12
N ASN A 36 -1.55 -9.42 -10.84
CA ASN A 36 -2.27 -10.71 -10.79
C ASN A 36 -2.04 -11.47 -9.47
N GLN A 37 -0.88 -11.27 -8.85
CA GLN A 37 -0.55 -11.94 -7.61
C GLN A 37 -1.42 -11.41 -6.44
N GLN A 38 -1.87 -12.31 -5.58
CA GLN A 38 -2.43 -11.91 -4.29
C GLN A 38 -1.29 -11.58 -3.33
N ILE A 39 -1.02 -10.28 -3.15
CA ILE A 39 -0.03 -9.78 -2.19
C ILE A 39 -0.77 -9.38 -0.91
N PRO A 40 -0.48 -9.98 0.26
CA PRO A 40 -1.07 -9.54 1.51
C PRO A 40 -0.61 -8.12 1.86
N MET A 41 -1.52 -7.28 2.35
CA MET A 41 -1.23 -5.95 2.88
C MET A 41 -1.40 -5.98 4.40
N LEU A 42 -0.36 -5.55 5.13
CA LEU A 42 -0.33 -5.55 6.58
C LEU A 42 -0.09 -4.14 7.13
N LEU A 43 -0.84 -3.83 8.19
CA LEU A 43 -0.57 -2.65 9.01
C LEU A 43 0.41 -3.04 10.10
N VAL A 44 1.47 -2.28 10.28
CA VAL A 44 2.55 -2.61 11.22
C VAL A 44 2.88 -1.41 12.12
N GLU A 45 3.45 -1.69 13.29
CA GLU A 45 4.03 -0.65 14.14
C GLU A 45 5.41 -0.23 13.62
N ARG A 46 5.90 0.94 14.05
CA ARG A 46 7.19 1.48 13.58
C ARG A 46 8.36 0.54 13.85
N HIS A 47 8.38 -0.11 15.01
CA HIS A 47 9.45 -1.05 15.36
C HIS A 47 9.48 -2.25 14.40
N ALA A 48 8.32 -2.89 14.19
CA ALA A 48 8.20 -4.02 13.25
C ALA A 48 8.51 -3.62 11.80
N LEU A 49 8.18 -2.39 11.39
CA LEU A 49 8.53 -1.87 10.07
C LEU A 49 10.06 -1.72 9.92
N ASN A 50 10.73 -1.14 10.93
CA ASN A 50 12.17 -0.96 10.91
C ASN A 50 12.91 -2.31 10.89
N GLU A 51 12.48 -3.29 11.67
CA GLU A 51 13.06 -4.65 11.64
C GLU A 51 12.89 -5.30 10.27
N ALA A 52 11.71 -5.14 9.64
CA ALA A 52 11.45 -5.69 8.32
C ALA A 52 12.34 -5.02 7.23
N ILE A 53 12.55 -3.72 7.35
CA ILE A 53 13.44 -2.92 6.49
C ILE A 53 14.89 -3.42 6.60
N GLU A 54 15.40 -3.67 7.81
CA GLU A 54 16.77 -4.18 8.01
C GLU A 54 16.97 -5.58 7.41
N GLY A 55 15.93 -6.42 7.42
CA GLY A 55 16.00 -7.75 6.83
C GLY A 55 15.77 -7.81 5.32
N GLU A 56 15.37 -6.70 4.68
CA GLU A 56 15.06 -6.67 3.24
C GLU A 56 16.33 -6.37 2.44
N LYS A 57 16.76 -7.36 1.64
CA LYS A 57 18.03 -7.30 0.90
C LYS A 57 17.99 -6.38 -0.32
N HIS A 58 16.79 -6.06 -0.81
CA HIS A 58 16.60 -5.21 -1.99
C HIS A 58 16.10 -3.79 -1.67
N GLY A 59 16.11 -3.38 -0.39
CA GLY A 59 15.72 -2.04 0.04
C GLY A 59 16.88 -1.05 -0.11
N PHE A 60 17.21 -0.65 -1.34
CA PHE A 60 18.47 0.05 -1.61
C PHE A 60 18.56 1.51 -1.15
N HIS A 61 17.48 2.13 -0.66
CA HIS A 61 17.56 3.48 -0.07
C HIS A 61 16.68 3.62 1.17
N HIS A 62 17.28 3.50 2.35
CA HIS A 62 16.65 3.92 3.60
C HIS A 62 16.53 5.45 3.60
N MET A 63 15.33 5.97 3.33
CA MET A 63 14.99 7.32 3.77
C MET A 63 14.84 7.34 5.31
N PRO A 64 15.18 8.44 6.01
CA PRO A 64 15.07 8.53 7.46
C PRO A 64 13.66 8.29 8.03
N GLU A 65 12.64 8.32 7.16
CA GLU A 65 11.24 8.09 7.52
C GLU A 65 10.53 7.16 6.54
N THR A 66 11.05 5.95 6.32
CA THR A 66 10.29 4.92 5.61
C THR A 66 9.01 4.59 6.36
N ARG A 67 7.87 4.64 5.65
CA ARG A 67 6.51 4.47 6.20
C ARG A 67 5.74 3.31 5.54
N GLY A 68 6.34 2.64 4.57
CA GLY A 68 5.87 1.42 3.92
C GLY A 68 7.03 0.55 3.48
N LEU A 69 6.75 -0.70 3.10
CA LEU A 69 7.76 -1.61 2.57
C LEU A 69 7.13 -2.63 1.62
N CYS A 70 7.64 -2.71 0.39
CA CYS A 70 7.45 -3.84 -0.50
C CYS A 70 8.42 -4.97 -0.14
N LEU A 71 7.92 -5.93 0.65
CA LEU A 71 8.71 -7.05 1.15
C LEU A 71 8.84 -8.14 0.07
N SER A 72 10.05 -8.59 -0.19
CA SER A 72 10.36 -9.72 -1.08
C SER A 72 10.89 -10.93 -0.34
N GLU A 73 11.65 -10.71 0.74
CA GLU A 73 12.23 -11.79 1.53
C GLU A 73 11.22 -12.43 2.50
N GLU A 74 11.46 -13.68 2.90
CA GLU A 74 10.69 -14.34 3.97
C GLU A 74 11.05 -13.74 5.33
N GLN A 75 10.06 -13.26 6.07
CA GLN A 75 10.25 -12.65 7.38
C GLN A 75 9.05 -12.90 8.31
N THR A 76 9.26 -12.81 9.62
CA THR A 76 8.15 -12.80 10.58
C THR A 76 7.88 -11.35 10.98
N VAL A 77 6.69 -10.84 10.67
CA VAL A 77 6.32 -9.44 10.88
C VAL A 77 5.16 -9.36 11.87
N THR A 78 5.29 -8.47 12.85
CA THR A 78 4.21 -8.22 13.81
C THR A 78 3.18 -7.25 13.23
N SER A 79 2.00 -7.77 12.87
CA SER A 79 0.90 -7.01 12.26
C SER A 79 -0.11 -6.53 13.29
N VAL A 80 -0.71 -5.38 13.03
CA VAL A 80 -1.79 -4.76 13.80
C VAL A 80 -3.13 -5.32 13.31
N ASN A 81 -3.81 -6.10 14.16
CA ASN A 81 -5.14 -6.62 13.89
C ASN A 81 -6.18 -5.98 14.82
N SER A 82 -7.34 -5.60 14.28
CA SER A 82 -8.49 -5.24 15.12
C SER A 82 -9.22 -6.51 15.53
N SER A 83 -8.98 -7.00 16.75
CA SER A 83 -9.80 -8.05 17.34
C SER A 83 -10.84 -7.42 18.28
N VAL A 84 -12.12 -7.73 18.09
CA VAL A 84 -13.12 -7.48 19.14
C VAL A 84 -12.67 -8.25 20.39
N LEU A 85 -12.38 -7.56 21.49
CA LEU A 85 -12.07 -8.22 22.74
C LEU A 85 -13.30 -9.03 23.18
N LYS A 86 -13.26 -10.36 23.06
CA LYS A 86 -14.13 -11.23 23.85
C LYS A 86 -13.64 -11.18 25.30
N ARG A 87 -14.08 -10.18 26.07
CA ARG A 87 -14.00 -10.25 27.54
C ARG A 87 -14.97 -11.33 28.05
N PRO A 88 -14.72 -11.94 29.23
CA PRO A 88 -15.65 -12.88 29.85
C PRO A 88 -17.01 -12.21 30.03
N ARG A 89 -18.09 -12.95 29.74
CA ARG A 89 -19.48 -12.52 29.87
C ARG A 89 -19.71 -11.84 31.21
N ILE A 90 -19.84 -10.51 31.23
CA ILE A 90 -20.70 -9.67 32.08
C ILE A 90 -20.43 -8.21 31.65
N GLU A 91 -21.51 -7.49 31.36
CA GLU A 91 -21.61 -6.05 31.06
C GLU A 91 -21.27 -5.55 29.64
N ARG A 92 -22.11 -4.59 29.21
CA ARG A 92 -22.39 -4.15 27.84
C ARG A 92 -21.28 -3.25 27.26
N ALA A 93 -21.18 -3.27 25.93
CA ALA A 93 -20.28 -2.52 25.04
C ALA A 93 -18.83 -3.05 24.97
N GLY A 94 -18.55 -3.87 23.95
CA GLY A 94 -17.19 -4.29 23.64
C GLY A 94 -16.37 -3.11 23.08
N LEU A 95 -15.30 -2.72 23.77
CA LEU A 95 -14.25 -1.90 23.17
C LEU A 95 -13.50 -2.75 22.13
N VAL A 96 -13.42 -2.25 20.89
CA VAL A 96 -12.47 -2.77 19.91
C VAL A 96 -11.07 -2.36 20.38
N GLY A 97 -10.29 -3.33 20.85
CA GLY A 97 -8.88 -3.12 21.20
C GLY A 97 -7.98 -3.47 20.03
N ILE A 98 -6.91 -2.71 19.88
CA ILE A 98 -5.83 -3.02 18.94
C ILE A 98 -5.00 -4.15 19.57
N ARG A 99 -4.80 -5.25 18.83
CA ARG A 99 -3.92 -6.35 19.26
C ARG A 99 -2.90 -6.61 18.16
N THR A 100 -1.62 -6.61 18.51
CA THR A 100 -0.55 -7.03 17.62
C THR A 100 -0.50 -8.56 17.60
N GLN A 101 -0.28 -9.13 16.42
CA GLN A 101 -0.10 -10.56 16.24
C GLN A 101 1.09 -10.82 15.32
N PRO A 102 2.07 -11.65 15.73
CA PRO A 102 3.13 -12.09 14.84
C PRO A 102 2.52 -12.87 13.66
N GLN A 103 2.89 -12.48 12.44
CA GLN A 103 2.53 -13.19 11.23
C GLN A 103 3.81 -13.62 10.52
N LYS A 104 3.97 -14.94 10.36
CA LYS A 104 5.07 -15.49 9.56
C LYS A 104 4.72 -15.34 8.08
N LEU A 105 5.49 -14.51 7.37
CA LEU A 105 5.34 -14.29 5.94
C LEU A 105 6.30 -15.20 5.18
N ILE A 106 5.76 -16.29 4.65
CA ILE A 106 6.53 -17.27 3.87
C ILE A 106 6.69 -16.75 2.44
N ARG A 107 7.91 -16.79 1.91
CA ARG A 107 8.17 -16.38 0.53
C ARG A 107 7.55 -17.41 -0.42
N LYS A 108 6.44 -17.04 -1.05
CA LYS A 108 5.75 -17.88 -2.06
C LYS A 108 6.01 -17.42 -3.50
N CYS A 109 6.57 -16.23 -3.65
CA CYS A 109 6.66 -15.49 -4.91
C CYS A 109 7.60 -14.29 -4.75
N GLU A 110 7.79 -13.52 -5.82
CA GLU A 110 8.77 -12.41 -5.86
C GLU A 110 8.42 -11.23 -4.94
N VAL A 111 7.15 -11.07 -4.63
CA VAL A 111 6.66 -10.10 -3.65
C VAL A 111 5.91 -10.86 -2.56
N THR A 112 6.35 -10.74 -1.32
CA THR A 112 5.81 -11.50 -0.20
C THR A 112 4.69 -10.75 0.50
N ALA A 113 4.84 -9.44 0.74
CA ALA A 113 3.81 -8.61 1.37
C ALA A 113 4.03 -7.11 1.09
N ILE A 114 2.98 -6.31 1.27
CA ILE A 114 3.09 -4.84 1.40
C ILE A 114 2.87 -4.47 2.87
N LEU A 115 3.84 -3.82 3.49
CA LEU A 115 3.72 -3.31 4.85
C LEU A 115 3.44 -1.81 4.81
N VAL A 116 2.57 -1.32 5.69
CA VAL A 116 2.32 0.11 5.88
C VAL A 116 2.25 0.44 7.35
N LEU A 117 2.88 1.54 7.76
CA LEU A 117 2.83 2.03 9.13
C LEU A 117 1.38 2.33 9.56
N TYR A 118 0.97 1.79 10.69
CA TYR A 118 -0.35 2.02 11.27
C TYR A 118 -0.54 3.48 11.72
N GLY A 119 -1.78 3.97 11.61
CA GLY A 119 -2.18 5.28 12.13
C GLY A 119 -2.00 6.47 11.19
N LEU A 120 -1.61 6.23 9.93
CA LEU A 120 -1.42 7.29 8.94
C LEU A 120 -2.76 7.80 8.35
N PRO A 121 -2.86 9.09 7.97
CA PRO A 121 -4.02 9.63 7.27
C PRO A 121 -4.30 8.92 5.94
N ARG A 122 -5.57 8.87 5.50
CA ARG A 122 -6.01 8.10 4.31
C ARG A 122 -5.19 8.43 3.07
N LEU A 123 -5.03 9.72 2.80
CA LEU A 123 -4.30 10.22 1.64
C LEU A 123 -2.85 9.70 1.64
N LEU A 124 -2.17 9.78 2.78
CA LEU A 124 -0.80 9.32 2.93
C LEU A 124 -0.70 7.80 2.82
N THR A 125 -1.60 7.07 3.48
CA THR A 125 -1.68 5.60 3.35
C THR A 125 -1.89 5.18 1.90
N GLY A 126 -2.73 5.90 1.15
CA GLY A 126 -2.98 5.61 -0.26
C GLY A 126 -1.76 5.86 -1.13
N ALA A 127 -1.07 6.98 -0.92
CA ALA A 127 0.19 7.30 -1.60
C ALA A 127 1.27 6.25 -1.33
N ILE A 128 1.44 5.82 -0.07
CA ILE A 128 2.40 4.78 0.31
C ILE A 128 2.02 3.45 -0.35
N LEU A 129 0.76 3.02 -0.26
CA LEU A 129 0.32 1.77 -0.89
C LEU A 129 0.56 1.77 -2.40
N ALA A 130 0.28 2.89 -3.07
CA ALA A 130 0.56 3.03 -4.49
C ALA A 130 2.06 2.94 -4.79
N HIS A 131 2.91 3.57 -3.98
CA HIS A 131 4.37 3.49 -4.10
C HIS A 131 4.88 2.05 -3.95
N GLU A 132 4.53 1.37 -2.85
CA GLU A 132 5.01 0.00 -2.60
C GLU A 132 4.46 -1.02 -3.60
N LEU A 133 3.22 -0.83 -4.07
CA LEU A 133 2.67 -1.67 -5.14
C LEU A 133 3.39 -1.46 -6.48
N MET A 134 4.00 -0.29 -6.70
CA MET A 134 4.77 -0.06 -7.93
C MET A 134 6.07 -0.86 -7.91
N HIS A 135 6.80 -0.87 -6.79
CA HIS A 135 7.92 -1.78 -6.57
C HIS A 135 7.49 -3.23 -6.81
N GLY A 136 6.35 -3.62 -6.24
CA GLY A 136 5.80 -4.96 -6.42
C GLY A 136 5.50 -5.29 -7.88
N TRP A 137 4.86 -4.38 -8.62
CA TRP A 137 4.57 -4.56 -10.05
C TRP A 137 5.84 -4.67 -10.88
N LEU A 138 6.85 -3.84 -10.63
CA LEU A 138 8.13 -3.89 -11.33
C LEU A 138 8.81 -5.24 -11.15
N ARG A 139 8.90 -5.73 -9.90
CA ARG A 139 9.50 -7.03 -9.57
C ARG A 139 8.77 -8.21 -10.23
N LEU A 140 7.44 -8.18 -10.23
CA LEU A 140 6.59 -9.21 -10.85
C LEU A 140 6.69 -9.26 -12.37
N ASN A 141 7.01 -8.13 -13.02
CA ASN A 141 7.23 -8.04 -14.46
C ASN A 141 8.71 -8.19 -14.86
N GLY A 142 9.59 -8.53 -13.92
CA GLY A 142 11.00 -8.84 -14.18
C GLY A 142 11.92 -7.62 -14.28
N TYR A 143 11.50 -6.45 -13.80
CA TYR A 143 12.30 -5.22 -13.77
C TYR A 143 13.05 -5.10 -12.43
N ARG A 144 14.02 -5.99 -12.18
CA ARG A 144 14.73 -6.09 -10.88
C ARG A 144 16.05 -5.33 -10.80
N ASN A 145 16.57 -4.91 -11.94
CA ASN A 145 17.90 -4.32 -12.07
C ASN A 145 17.81 -2.89 -12.64
N LEU A 146 16.70 -2.18 -12.39
CA LEU A 146 16.61 -0.77 -12.73
C LEU A 146 17.61 -0.01 -11.84
N ALA A 147 18.18 1.08 -12.36
CA ALA A 147 18.89 2.02 -11.52
C ALA A 147 17.96 2.47 -10.38
N PRO A 148 18.43 2.52 -9.12
CA PRO A 148 17.56 2.83 -7.98
C PRO A 148 16.83 4.17 -8.14
N GLU A 149 17.47 5.18 -8.72
CA GLU A 149 16.86 6.48 -8.99
C GLU A 149 15.70 6.40 -9.98
N VAL A 150 15.79 5.47 -10.94
CA VAL A 150 14.73 5.21 -11.92
C VAL A 150 13.57 4.47 -11.26
N GLU A 151 13.85 3.42 -10.49
CA GLU A 151 12.83 2.66 -9.76
C GLU A 151 12.06 3.57 -8.79
N GLU A 152 12.77 4.31 -7.94
CA GLU A 152 12.19 5.25 -6.99
C GLU A 152 11.44 6.38 -7.68
N GLY A 153 11.99 6.93 -8.77
CA GLY A 153 11.34 7.97 -9.56
C GLY A 153 10.00 7.52 -10.12
N ILE A 154 9.93 6.31 -10.69
CA ILE A 154 8.69 5.72 -11.19
C ILE A 154 7.68 5.52 -10.04
N CYS A 155 8.13 4.97 -8.91
CA CYS A 155 7.28 4.73 -7.74
C CYS A 155 6.72 6.04 -7.15
N GLN A 156 7.52 7.10 -7.11
CA GLN A 156 7.11 8.43 -6.63
C GLN A 156 6.10 9.11 -7.57
N VAL A 157 6.27 9.00 -8.88
CA VAL A 157 5.31 9.57 -9.85
C VAL A 157 3.94 8.89 -9.72
N LEU A 158 3.93 7.57 -9.59
CA LEU A 158 2.69 6.79 -9.39
C LEU A 158 2.00 7.13 -8.08
N SER A 159 2.77 7.18 -6.99
CA SER A 159 2.29 7.60 -5.67
C SER A 159 1.66 8.99 -5.71
N SER A 160 2.34 9.93 -6.38
CA SER A 160 1.87 11.32 -6.54
C SER A 160 0.59 11.41 -7.36
N HIS A 161 0.46 10.59 -8.41
CA HIS A 161 -0.74 10.55 -9.21
C HIS A 161 -1.95 10.06 -8.40
N VAL A 162 -1.82 8.95 -7.68
CA VAL A 162 -2.89 8.45 -6.78
C VAL A 162 -3.26 9.49 -5.72
N ALA A 163 -2.28 10.14 -5.10
CA ALA A 163 -2.53 11.18 -4.12
C ALA A 163 -3.31 12.36 -4.72
N ARG A 164 -3.01 12.78 -5.94
CA ARG A 164 -3.76 13.83 -6.64
C ARG A 164 -5.21 13.41 -6.89
N LEU A 165 -5.45 12.18 -7.35
CA LEU A 165 -6.79 11.68 -7.64
C LEU A 165 -7.69 11.60 -6.40
N GLU A 166 -7.15 11.36 -5.20
CA GLU A 166 -7.93 11.37 -3.95
C GLU A 166 -8.30 12.80 -3.48
N VAL A 167 -7.56 13.82 -3.93
CA VAL A 167 -7.81 15.23 -3.58
C VAL A 167 -8.79 15.89 -4.55
N LEU A 168 -8.79 15.49 -5.82
CA LEU A 168 -9.67 16.06 -6.84
C LEU A 168 -11.16 15.81 -6.51
N PRO A 169 -12.00 16.87 -6.46
CA PRO A 169 -13.42 16.73 -6.11
C PRO A 169 -14.23 15.89 -7.11
N GLU A 170 -13.86 15.96 -8.39
CA GLU A 170 -14.57 15.33 -9.52
C GLU A 170 -14.36 13.81 -9.56
N THR A 171 -13.25 13.32 -9.00
CA THR A 171 -12.85 11.92 -9.01
C THR A 171 -13.20 11.18 -7.72
N ARG A 172 -13.56 11.89 -6.64
CA ARG A 172 -13.85 11.31 -5.31
C ARG A 172 -14.93 10.23 -5.26
N HIS A 173 -15.85 10.25 -6.22
CA HIS A 173 -16.95 9.30 -6.32
C HIS A 173 -16.83 8.36 -7.52
N MET A 174 -15.80 8.55 -8.35
CA MET A 174 -15.60 7.74 -9.55
C MET A 174 -14.69 6.57 -9.22
N PRO A 175 -15.06 5.34 -9.60
CA PRO A 175 -14.18 4.20 -9.41
C PRO A 175 -12.94 4.37 -10.30
N PHE A 176 -11.77 3.97 -9.79
CA PHE A 176 -10.47 4.24 -10.42
C PHE A 176 -10.35 3.70 -11.87
N HIS A 177 -11.14 2.69 -12.26
CA HIS A 177 -11.20 2.21 -13.65
C HIS A 177 -11.78 3.24 -14.65
N VAL A 178 -12.53 4.24 -14.18
CA VAL A 178 -13.05 5.34 -15.01
C VAL A 178 -12.02 6.47 -15.13
N ILE A 179 -11.22 6.67 -14.08
CA ILE A 179 -10.24 7.76 -14.00
C ILE A 179 -8.94 7.42 -14.76
N GLY A 180 -8.58 6.13 -14.82
CA GLY A 180 -7.37 5.63 -15.50
C GLY A 180 -7.28 5.89 -17.01
N PHE A 181 -8.29 6.54 -17.60
CA PHE A 181 -8.38 6.84 -19.04
C PHE A 181 -8.25 8.34 -19.38
N GLU A 182 -7.95 9.22 -18.42
CA GLU A 182 -7.57 10.60 -18.78
C GLU A 182 -6.24 10.60 -19.56
N GLU A 183 -6.06 11.55 -20.49
CA GLU A 183 -4.89 11.66 -21.38
C GLU A 183 -3.54 11.54 -20.63
N TYR A 184 -3.49 12.03 -19.38
CA TYR A 184 -2.33 11.94 -18.51
C TYR A 184 -1.92 10.52 -18.14
N ALA A 185 -2.86 9.58 -18.01
CA ALA A 185 -2.56 8.18 -17.71
C ALA A 185 -1.87 7.50 -18.90
N VAL A 186 -2.31 7.79 -20.13
CA VAL A 186 -1.67 7.27 -21.35
C VAL A 186 -0.24 7.79 -21.48
N HIS A 187 -0.03 9.09 -21.23
CA HIS A 187 1.32 9.67 -21.20
C HIS A 187 2.18 9.07 -20.10
N LEU A 188 1.64 8.87 -18.90
CA LEU A 188 2.35 8.24 -17.79
C LEU A 188 2.76 6.80 -18.10
N ILE A 189 1.85 5.99 -18.66
CA ILE A 189 2.13 4.61 -19.09
C ILE A 189 3.23 4.59 -20.16
N LEU A 190 3.14 5.48 -21.15
CA LEU A 190 4.15 5.59 -22.20
C LEU A 190 5.52 5.98 -21.63
N VAL A 191 5.58 6.97 -20.74
CA VAL A 191 6.84 7.41 -20.11
C VAL A 191 7.45 6.27 -19.30
N ILE A 192 6.67 5.59 -18.46
CA ILE A 192 7.16 4.45 -17.67
C ILE A 192 7.66 3.34 -18.59
N SER A 193 6.87 2.99 -19.61
CA SER A 193 7.24 1.94 -20.56
C SER A 193 8.53 2.30 -21.32
N LEU A 194 8.69 3.55 -21.75
CA LEU A 194 9.88 4.03 -22.44
C LEU A 194 11.11 4.02 -21.53
N VAL A 195 10.98 4.56 -20.32
CA VAL A 195 12.08 4.60 -19.33
C VAL A 195 12.54 3.18 -18.99
N VAL A 196 11.60 2.28 -18.74
CA VAL A 196 11.88 0.88 -18.41
C VAL A 196 12.50 0.12 -19.60
N VAL A 197 12.08 0.41 -20.84
CA VAL A 197 12.68 -0.18 -22.05
C VAL A 197 14.08 0.35 -22.31
N GLN A 198 14.33 1.63 -22.02
CA GLN A 198 15.64 2.27 -22.23
C GLN A 198 16.68 1.74 -21.24
N GLU A 199 16.29 1.50 -19.99
CA GLU A 199 17.17 0.96 -18.94
C GLU A 199 17.47 -0.54 -19.10
N ARG A 200 16.79 -1.23 -20.02
CA ARG A 200 17.09 -2.64 -20.39
C ARG A 200 18.22 -2.78 -21.42
N ARG A 201 18.69 -1.69 -22.04
CA ARG A 201 19.77 -1.70 -23.04
C ARG A 201 21.12 -1.39 -22.42
#